data_AF-A0A5A9EUL3-F1
#
_entry.id   AF-A0A5A9EUL3-F1
#
_cell.length_a   1.000
_cell.length_b   1.000
_cell.length_c   1.000
_cell.angle_alpha   90.00
_cell.angle_beta   90.00
_cell.angle_gamma   90.00
#
_symmetry.space_group_name_H-M   'P 1'
#
loop_
_entity.id
_entity.type
_entity.pdbx_description
1 polymer ?
#
loop_
_entity_poly.entity_id
_entity_poly.type
_entity_poly.pdbx_seq_one_letter_code
_entity_poly.pdbx_strand_id
1 'polypeptide(L)'
;MRDFLKFVRKLVLFVVVVAVSAVVGTGIGVNMGGGKENPAGSGLGGLFGMLIGAATPIVIVVIRAILRQRRKEREMRERMEWERDRAARTEAAIAHVNEIVRTHAKALARQYLTKTKVDAYGANDFSAWFKEEDHFVARVLSPRLSDEELELLNRADGVTLKDVFLEAFDEIVLAEVVALKNGAASIENITPAEYERLCARLLDEAGWDTSVTGASGDQGADVIATLGGETLVVQCKLYKRPVGNKAVQEAAAARTHYRATHAVVVAPLGFTPAARDLAASTGVVLLHHDDLPQIADHI
;
A
#
# COMPACT_ATOMS: atom_id res chain seq x y z
N MET A 1 -33.46 -12.67 18.35
CA MET A 1 -32.90 -14.06 18.33
C MET A 1 -32.66 -14.64 19.72
N ARG A 2 -32.01 -13.92 20.64
CA ARG A 2 -31.81 -14.38 22.04
C ARG A 2 -33.12 -14.67 22.78
N ASP A 3 -34.16 -13.86 22.53
CA ASP A 3 -35.47 -14.04 23.17
C ASP A 3 -36.31 -15.16 22.55
N PHE A 4 -36.13 -15.43 21.25
CA PHE A 4 -36.74 -16.59 20.60
C PHE A 4 -36.12 -17.90 21.11
N LEU A 5 -34.80 -17.96 21.29
CA LEU A 5 -34.16 -19.12 21.93
C LEU A 5 -34.60 -19.30 23.39
N LYS A 6 -34.77 -18.21 24.15
CA LYS A 6 -35.32 -18.29 25.52
C LYS A 6 -36.76 -18.81 25.50
N PHE A 7 -37.57 -18.38 24.54
CA PHE A 7 -38.96 -18.85 24.38
C PHE A 7 -39.01 -20.34 24.02
N VAL A 8 -38.25 -20.79 23.02
CA VAL A 8 -38.20 -22.21 22.63
C VAL A 8 -37.66 -23.08 23.76
N ARG A 9 -36.64 -22.60 24.49
CA ARG A 9 -36.08 -23.34 25.65
C ARG A 9 -37.08 -23.42 26.80
N LYS A 10 -37.85 -22.37 27.07
CA LYS A 10 -38.98 -22.39 28.02
C LYS A 10 -40.10 -23.32 27.57
N LEU A 11 -40.44 -23.33 26.28
CA LEU A 11 -41.49 -24.18 25.72
C LEU A 11 -41.12 -25.66 25.78
N VAL A 12 -39.89 -26.01 25.43
CA VAL A 12 -39.38 -27.39 25.56
C VAL A 12 -39.36 -27.83 27.02
N LEU A 13 -38.86 -26.97 27.92
CA LEU A 13 -38.84 -27.26 29.35
C LEU A 13 -40.27 -27.42 29.90
N PHE A 14 -41.21 -26.59 29.45
CA PHE A 14 -42.62 -26.69 29.83
C PHE A 14 -43.25 -28.00 29.36
N VAL A 15 -43.03 -28.41 28.10
CA VAL A 15 -43.54 -29.68 27.57
C VAL A 15 -42.94 -30.88 28.31
N VAL A 16 -41.63 -30.85 28.62
CA VAL A 16 -40.97 -31.90 29.40
C VAL A 16 -41.51 -31.96 30.83
N VAL A 17 -41.69 -30.82 31.50
CA VAL A 17 -42.25 -30.75 32.86
C VAL A 17 -43.69 -31.26 32.89
N VAL A 18 -44.52 -30.88 31.92
CA VAL A 18 -45.91 -31.38 31.82
C VAL A 18 -45.94 -32.90 31.58
N ALA A 19 -45.05 -33.43 30.74
CA ALA A 19 -44.95 -34.85 30.48
C ALA A 19 -44.47 -35.63 31.73
N VAL A 20 -43.48 -35.12 32.47
CA VAL A 20 -42.98 -35.75 33.70
C VAL A 20 -44.02 -35.69 34.82
N SER A 21 -44.74 -34.57 34.98
CA SER A 21 -45.82 -34.45 35.97
C SER A 21 -46.99 -35.39 35.70
N ALA A 22 -47.31 -35.65 34.42
CA ALA A 22 -48.32 -36.64 34.04
C ALA A 22 -47.91 -38.09 34.38
N VAL A 23 -46.60 -38.38 34.36
CA VAL A 23 -46.05 -39.70 34.74
C VAL A 23 -46.00 -39.86 36.26
N VAL A 24 -45.60 -38.83 37.01
CA VAL A 24 -45.47 -38.88 38.49
C VAL A 24 -46.83 -38.83 39.20
N GLY A 25 -47.86 -38.20 38.60
CA GLY A 25 -49.21 -38.10 39.15
C GLY A 25 -50.01 -39.41 39.21
N THR A 26 -49.49 -40.52 38.70
CA THR A 26 -50.17 -41.84 38.69
C THR A 26 -49.60 -42.85 39.70
N GLY A 27 -49.10 -42.34 40.84
CA GLY A 27 -48.58 -43.14 41.95
C GLY A 27 -49.52 -44.27 42.40
N ILE A 28 -48.98 -45.49 42.30
CA ILE A 28 -49.52 -46.80 42.62
C ILE A 28 -50.05 -46.86 44.07
N GLY A 29 -51.38 -47.01 44.24
CA GLY A 29 -52.02 -47.39 45.50
C GLY A 29 -52.42 -48.88 45.45
N VAL A 30 -51.78 -49.68 46.29
CA VAL A 30 -51.91 -51.15 46.35
C VAL A 30 -53.30 -51.58 46.84
N ASN A 31 -53.86 -52.53 46.07
CA ASN A 31 -55.10 -53.28 46.29
C ASN A 31 -55.10 -54.12 47.58
N MET A 32 -56.21 -54.11 48.33
CA MET A 32 -56.69 -55.28 49.09
C MET A 32 -58.23 -55.24 49.22
N GLY A 33 -58.91 -56.20 48.60
CA GLY A 33 -60.24 -56.64 49.05
C GLY A 33 -61.36 -56.67 48.00
N GLY A 34 -61.50 -57.81 47.32
CA GLY A 34 -62.77 -58.51 47.08
C GLY A 34 -63.89 -57.84 46.27
N GLY A 35 -64.14 -58.39 45.07
CA GLY A 35 -65.52 -58.70 44.65
C GLY A 35 -66.17 -57.84 43.56
N LYS A 36 -66.47 -58.54 42.45
CA LYS A 36 -67.50 -58.31 41.41
C LYS A 36 -67.25 -57.27 40.30
N GLU A 37 -67.57 -57.79 39.11
CA GLU A 37 -67.51 -57.29 37.74
C GLU A 37 -68.20 -55.93 37.48
N ASN A 38 -67.60 -55.11 36.62
CA ASN A 38 -68.26 -54.58 35.40
C ASN A 38 -67.23 -53.96 34.41
N PRO A 39 -67.46 -54.03 33.08
CA PRO A 39 -66.50 -53.60 32.07
C PRO A 39 -66.87 -52.21 31.50
N ALA A 40 -66.05 -51.19 31.76
CA ALA A 40 -66.03 -49.95 30.97
C ALA A 40 -64.77 -49.14 31.32
N GLY A 41 -63.87 -48.98 30.35
CA GLY A 41 -62.67 -48.17 30.58
C GLY A 41 -61.58 -48.22 29.51
N SER A 42 -61.85 -48.73 28.30
CA SER A 42 -60.96 -48.58 27.15
C SER A 42 -61.11 -47.17 26.55
N GLY A 43 -60.54 -46.16 27.20
CA GLY A 43 -60.64 -44.77 26.73
C GLY A 43 -59.33 -43.97 26.76
N LEU A 44 -58.40 -44.32 27.64
CA LEU A 44 -57.22 -43.46 27.90
C LEU A 44 -55.93 -43.92 27.18
N GLY A 45 -55.82 -45.20 26.82
CA GLY A 45 -54.67 -45.71 26.06
C GLY A 45 -54.62 -45.25 24.60
N GLY A 46 -55.79 -45.03 23.97
CA GLY A 46 -55.91 -44.62 22.57
C GLY A 46 -55.56 -43.15 22.31
N LEU A 47 -55.88 -42.24 23.24
CA LEU A 47 -55.52 -40.82 23.11
C LEU A 47 -54.03 -40.55 23.37
N PHE A 48 -53.37 -41.35 24.21
CA PHE A 48 -51.94 -41.21 24.49
C PHE A 48 -51.06 -41.59 23.29
N GLY A 49 -51.43 -42.63 22.53
CA GLY A 49 -50.73 -42.99 21.29
C GLY A 49 -50.90 -41.97 20.16
N MET A 50 -52.06 -41.31 20.09
CA MET A 50 -52.39 -40.37 19.01
C MET A 50 -51.73 -38.99 19.18
N LEU A 51 -51.56 -38.51 20.42
CA LEU A 51 -50.88 -37.23 20.71
C LEU A 51 -49.36 -37.30 20.58
N ILE A 52 -48.74 -38.43 20.94
CA ILE A 52 -47.30 -38.67 20.74
C ILE A 52 -46.99 -38.85 19.24
N GLY A 53 -47.88 -39.51 18.48
CA GLY A 53 -47.74 -39.67 17.02
C GLY A 53 -47.81 -38.35 16.22
N ALA A 54 -48.65 -37.40 16.64
CA ALA A 54 -48.84 -36.12 15.94
C ALA A 54 -47.83 -35.01 16.33
N ALA A 55 -47.31 -35.03 17.57
CA ALA A 55 -46.31 -34.07 18.03
C ALA A 55 -44.91 -34.33 17.44
N THR A 56 -44.57 -35.58 17.19
CA THR A 56 -43.27 -36.02 16.65
C THR A 56 -42.91 -35.38 15.30
N PRO A 57 -43.78 -35.36 14.27
CA PRO A 57 -43.48 -34.69 13.00
C PRO A 57 -43.34 -33.16 13.15
N ILE A 58 -44.12 -32.50 14.01
CA ILE A 58 -44.02 -31.06 14.26
C ILE A 58 -42.68 -30.74 14.94
N VAL A 59 -42.29 -31.49 15.96
CA VAL A 59 -40.99 -31.35 16.64
C VAL A 59 -39.84 -31.59 15.67
N ILE A 60 -39.93 -32.61 14.80
CA ILE A 60 -38.93 -32.87 13.76
C ILE A 60 -38.85 -31.72 12.75
N VAL A 61 -39.98 -31.15 12.32
CA VAL A 61 -40.02 -30.00 11.40
C VAL A 61 -39.40 -28.76 12.05
N VAL A 62 -39.71 -28.48 13.32
CA VAL A 62 -39.13 -27.37 14.08
C VAL A 62 -37.63 -27.56 14.29
N ILE A 63 -37.18 -28.76 14.66
CA ILE A 63 -35.75 -29.08 14.78
C ILE A 63 -35.05 -28.92 13.43
N ARG A 64 -35.62 -29.45 12.34
CA ARG A 64 -35.08 -29.27 10.98
C ARG A 64 -35.01 -27.80 10.57
N ALA A 65 -36.02 -26.99 10.90
CA ALA A 65 -36.02 -25.56 10.64
C ALA A 65 -34.92 -24.83 11.43
N ILE A 66 -34.75 -25.13 12.71
CA ILE A 66 -33.69 -24.57 13.56
C ILE A 66 -32.31 -24.98 13.05
N LEU A 67 -32.11 -26.25 12.67
CA LEU A 67 -30.85 -26.74 12.10
C LEU A 67 -30.53 -26.08 10.75
N ARG A 68 -31.54 -25.93 9.87
CA ARG A 68 -31.39 -25.18 8.60
C ARG A 68 -30.99 -23.73 8.83
N GLN A 69 -31.59 -23.06 9.82
CA GLN A 69 -31.25 -21.68 10.16
C GLN A 69 -29.83 -21.56 10.71
N ARG A 70 -29.43 -22.44 11.63
CA ARG A 70 -28.04 -22.45 12.17
C ARG A 70 -27.00 -22.75 11.10
N ARG A 71 -27.33 -23.63 10.14
CA ARG A 71 -26.47 -23.92 8.99
C ARG A 71 -26.29 -22.66 8.14
N LYS A 72 -27.37 -21.96 7.79
CA LYS A 72 -27.31 -20.68 7.07
C LYS A 72 -26.52 -19.61 7.83
N GLU A 73 -26.70 -19.50 9.15
CA GLU A 73 -25.94 -18.53 9.97
C GLU A 73 -24.45 -18.87 10.04
N ARG A 74 -24.09 -20.15 10.04
CA ARG A 74 -22.68 -20.59 9.98
C ARG A 74 -22.08 -20.28 8.61
N GLU A 75 -22.77 -20.63 7.53
CA GLU A 75 -22.36 -20.33 6.16
C GLU A 75 -22.21 -18.80 5.96
N MET A 76 -23.12 -18.00 6.52
CA MET A 76 -23.04 -16.53 6.46
C MET A 76 -21.87 -15.97 7.27
N ARG A 77 -21.58 -16.53 8.46
CA ARG A 77 -20.40 -16.15 9.27
C ARG A 77 -19.10 -16.49 8.56
N GLU A 78 -18.98 -17.71 8.06
CA GLU A 78 -17.81 -18.17 7.29
C GLU A 78 -17.60 -17.30 6.06
N ARG A 79 -18.67 -16.93 5.35
CA ARG A 79 -18.61 -15.99 4.23
C ARG A 79 -18.14 -14.59 4.65
N MET A 80 -18.70 -14.03 5.73
CA MET A 80 -18.30 -12.71 6.22
C MET A 80 -16.85 -12.69 6.72
N GLU A 81 -16.39 -13.77 7.37
CA GLU A 81 -15.00 -13.92 7.80
C GLU A 81 -14.07 -14.00 6.58
N TRP A 82 -14.42 -14.78 5.56
CA TRP A 82 -13.67 -14.84 4.30
C TRP A 82 -13.63 -13.49 3.58
N GLU A 83 -14.75 -12.76 3.50
CA GLU A 83 -14.80 -11.43 2.88
C GLU A 83 -13.92 -10.41 3.63
N ARG A 84 -13.91 -10.46 4.98
CA ARG A 84 -13.05 -9.59 5.80
C ARG A 84 -11.57 -9.94 5.66
N ASP A 85 -11.23 -11.23 5.73
CA ASP A 85 -9.86 -11.71 5.57
C ASP A 85 -9.33 -11.34 4.19
N ARG A 86 -10.13 -11.55 3.14
CA ARG A 86 -9.80 -11.09 1.77
C ARG A 86 -9.59 -9.58 1.72
N ALA A 87 -10.49 -8.78 2.30
CA ALA A 87 -10.35 -7.32 2.30
C ALA A 87 -9.07 -6.87 3.01
N ALA A 88 -8.75 -7.46 4.16
CA ALA A 88 -7.53 -7.15 4.91
C ALA A 88 -6.27 -7.50 4.10
N ARG A 89 -6.27 -8.61 3.37
CA ARG A 89 -5.15 -8.96 2.49
C ARG A 89 -5.03 -8.03 1.28
N THR A 90 -6.15 -7.63 0.68
CA THR A 90 -6.13 -6.61 -0.39
C THR A 90 -5.57 -5.29 0.13
N GLU A 91 -5.97 -4.84 1.31
CA GLU A 91 -5.43 -3.63 1.94
C GLU A 91 -3.92 -3.73 2.20
N ALA A 92 -3.45 -4.89 2.69
CA ALA A 92 -2.02 -5.15 2.87
C ALA A 92 -1.26 -5.11 1.53
N ALA A 93 -1.82 -5.68 0.46
CA ALA A 93 -1.23 -5.65 -0.88
C ALA A 93 -1.15 -4.21 -1.43
N ILE A 94 -2.19 -3.39 -1.22
CA ILE A 94 -2.17 -1.97 -1.59
C ILE A 94 -1.10 -1.21 -0.79
N ALA A 95 -1.00 -1.48 0.51
CA ALA A 95 0.04 -0.86 1.35
C ALA A 95 1.46 -1.21 0.86
N HIS A 96 1.68 -2.44 0.40
CA HIS A 96 2.94 -2.85 -0.20
C HIS A 96 3.23 -2.12 -1.52
N VAL A 97 2.23 -1.95 -2.40
CA VAL A 97 2.35 -1.11 -3.60
C VAL A 97 2.76 0.32 -3.23
N ASN A 98 2.08 0.92 -2.24
CA ASN A 98 2.37 2.28 -1.78
C ASN A 98 3.80 2.43 -1.27
N GLU A 99 4.34 1.41 -0.59
CA GLU A 99 5.73 1.43 -0.13
C GLU A 99 6.75 1.38 -1.26
N ILE A 100 6.50 0.53 -2.27
CA ILE A 100 7.34 0.47 -3.48
C ILE A 100 7.28 1.81 -4.22
N VAL A 101 6.09 2.39 -4.38
CA VAL A 101 5.91 3.70 -5.03
C VAL A 101 6.63 4.81 -4.25
N ARG A 102 6.50 4.84 -2.92
CA ARG A 102 7.18 5.81 -2.05
C ARG A 102 8.70 5.76 -2.20
N THR A 103 9.27 4.56 -2.27
CA THR A 103 10.71 4.35 -2.52
C THR A 103 11.17 4.99 -3.84
N HIS A 104 10.30 5.08 -4.83
CA HIS A 104 10.60 5.63 -6.16
C HIS A 104 9.98 7.01 -6.42
N ALA A 105 9.35 7.65 -5.43
CA ALA A 105 8.51 8.82 -5.64
C ALA A 105 9.25 9.99 -6.30
N LYS A 106 10.45 10.35 -5.81
CA LYS A 106 11.29 11.40 -6.41
C LYS A 106 11.65 11.10 -7.87
N ALA A 107 12.01 9.86 -8.18
CA ALA A 107 12.37 9.45 -9.54
C ALA A 107 11.17 9.50 -10.48
N LEU A 108 10.01 8.99 -10.05
CA LEU A 108 8.76 9.06 -10.79
C LEU A 108 8.32 10.51 -11.04
N ALA A 109 8.41 11.37 -10.02
CA ALA A 109 8.08 12.79 -10.15
C ALA A 109 8.96 13.51 -11.19
N ARG A 110 10.28 13.23 -11.18
CA ARG A 110 11.22 13.76 -12.19
C ARG A 110 10.88 13.26 -13.60
N GLN A 111 10.56 11.97 -13.76
CA GLN A 111 10.16 11.42 -15.06
C GLN A 111 8.84 12.03 -15.54
N TYR A 112 7.85 12.21 -14.66
CA TYR A 112 6.59 12.86 -14.95
C TYR A 112 6.83 14.25 -15.54
N LEU A 113 7.53 15.11 -14.80
CA LEU A 113 7.85 16.48 -15.24
C LEU A 113 8.62 16.53 -16.57
N THR A 114 9.54 15.58 -16.80
CA THR A 114 10.36 15.55 -18.01
C THR A 114 9.58 15.07 -19.24
N LYS A 115 8.64 14.15 -19.04
CA LYS A 115 7.92 13.45 -20.12
C LYS A 115 6.56 14.07 -20.43
N THR A 116 5.98 14.84 -19.52
CA THR A 116 4.81 15.67 -19.81
C THR A 116 5.25 16.98 -20.43
N LYS A 117 4.84 17.24 -21.67
CA LYS A 117 5.21 18.46 -22.40
C LYS A 117 3.97 19.14 -22.95
N VAL A 118 4.04 20.45 -23.13
CA VAL A 118 3.02 21.17 -23.87
C VAL A 118 3.29 20.96 -25.36
N ASP A 119 2.29 20.49 -26.10
CA ASP A 119 2.35 20.28 -27.54
C ASP A 119 2.30 21.60 -28.33
N ALA A 120 2.35 21.50 -29.66
CA ALA A 120 2.32 22.67 -30.54
C ALA A 120 1.01 23.50 -30.46
N TYR A 121 -0.02 22.97 -29.80
CA TYR A 121 -1.35 23.57 -29.68
C TYR A 121 -1.65 24.05 -28.25
N GLY A 122 -0.71 23.94 -27.32
CA GLY A 122 -0.90 24.36 -25.94
C GLY A 122 -1.55 23.29 -25.04
N ALA A 123 -1.75 22.07 -25.52
CA ALA A 123 -2.28 20.96 -24.73
C ALA A 123 -1.14 20.13 -24.13
N ASN A 124 -1.36 19.53 -22.95
CA ASN A 124 -0.36 18.63 -22.36
C ASN A 124 -0.36 17.28 -23.10
N ASP A 125 0.79 16.91 -23.64
CA ASP A 125 1.09 15.58 -24.18
C ASP A 125 1.69 14.69 -23.09
N PHE A 126 0.96 13.61 -22.78
CA PHE A 126 1.32 12.58 -21.79
C PHE A 126 1.80 11.29 -22.45
N SER A 127 1.91 11.21 -23.77
CA SER A 127 2.19 9.96 -24.50
C SER A 127 3.51 9.32 -24.08
N ALA A 128 4.54 10.13 -23.83
CA ALA A 128 5.82 9.63 -23.31
C ALA A 128 5.73 9.18 -21.85
N TRP A 129 4.90 9.86 -21.05
CA TRP A 129 4.65 9.51 -19.65
C TRP A 129 3.92 8.17 -19.52
N PHE A 130 2.86 7.94 -20.31
CA PHE A 130 2.11 6.68 -20.26
C PHE A 130 2.99 5.45 -20.56
N LYS A 131 3.99 5.59 -21.43
CA LYS A 131 4.98 4.53 -21.66
C LYS A 131 5.89 4.28 -20.46
N GLU A 132 6.24 5.34 -19.72
CA GLU A 132 7.02 5.22 -18.49
C GLU A 132 6.21 4.57 -17.38
N GLU A 133 4.95 4.95 -17.25
CA GLU A 133 3.98 4.36 -16.32
C GLU A 133 3.82 2.84 -16.58
N ASP A 134 3.54 2.44 -17.82
CA ASP A 134 3.44 1.03 -18.19
C ASP A 134 4.75 0.27 -17.91
N HIS A 135 5.89 0.91 -18.20
CA HIS A 135 7.20 0.34 -17.91
C HIS A 135 7.42 0.16 -16.41
N PHE A 136 7.11 1.18 -15.59
CA PHE A 136 7.26 1.10 -14.14
C PHE A 136 6.38 0.01 -13.55
N VAL A 137 5.09 -0.06 -13.93
CA VAL A 137 4.18 -1.11 -13.46
C VAL A 137 4.71 -2.49 -13.84
N ALA A 138 5.12 -2.70 -15.09
CA ALA A 138 5.55 -4.00 -15.58
C ALA A 138 6.95 -4.44 -15.11
N ARG A 139 7.90 -3.51 -14.96
CA ARG A 139 9.32 -3.82 -14.72
C ARG A 139 9.80 -3.52 -13.31
N VAL A 140 9.08 -2.67 -12.57
CA VAL A 140 9.45 -2.28 -11.22
C VAL A 140 8.43 -2.79 -10.21
N LEU A 141 7.15 -2.48 -10.40
CA LEU A 141 6.11 -2.81 -9.43
C LEU A 141 5.76 -4.30 -9.44
N SER A 142 5.31 -4.83 -10.57
CA SER A 142 4.84 -6.22 -10.69
C SER A 142 5.87 -7.27 -10.23
N PRO A 143 7.17 -7.19 -10.56
CA PRO A 143 8.16 -8.18 -10.11
C PRO A 143 8.44 -8.18 -8.60
N ARG A 144 7.96 -7.17 -7.87
CA ARG A 144 8.14 -7.04 -6.41
C ARG A 144 6.90 -7.51 -5.62
N LEU A 145 5.83 -7.86 -6.32
CA LEU A 145 4.60 -8.39 -5.73
C LEU A 145 4.56 -9.91 -5.90
N SER A 146 4.00 -10.59 -4.91
CA SER A 146 3.72 -12.02 -4.96
C SER A 146 2.54 -12.34 -5.89
N ASP A 147 2.44 -13.59 -6.35
CA ASP A 147 1.32 -14.04 -7.17
C ASP A 147 -0.04 -13.85 -6.46
N GLU A 148 -0.09 -14.06 -5.13
CA GLU A 148 -1.30 -13.81 -4.33
C GLU A 148 -1.70 -12.33 -4.34
N GLU A 149 -0.74 -11.41 -4.18
CA GLU A 149 -1.01 -9.97 -4.26
C GLU A 149 -1.48 -9.56 -5.66
N LEU A 150 -0.85 -10.09 -6.71
CA LEU A 150 -1.27 -9.83 -8.09
C LEU A 150 -2.69 -10.34 -8.36
N GLU A 151 -3.07 -11.50 -7.82
CA GLU A 151 -4.44 -12.01 -7.91
C GLU A 151 -5.45 -11.16 -7.10
N LEU A 152 -5.04 -10.65 -5.94
CA LEU A 152 -5.88 -9.79 -5.10
C LEU A 152 -6.13 -8.42 -5.75
N LEU A 153 -5.12 -7.87 -6.43
CA LEU A 153 -5.14 -6.54 -7.03
C LEU A 153 -5.72 -6.52 -8.46
N ASN A 154 -5.70 -7.64 -9.17
CA ASN A 154 -6.39 -7.80 -10.46
C ASN A 154 -7.80 -8.37 -10.24
N ARG A 155 -8.73 -7.48 -9.91
CA ARG A 155 -10.07 -7.85 -9.47
C ARG A 155 -11.00 -8.13 -10.66
N ALA A 156 -11.95 -9.04 -10.44
CA ALA A 156 -12.96 -9.40 -11.43
C ALA A 156 -13.93 -8.26 -11.80
N ASP A 157 -13.99 -7.20 -10.99
CA ASP A 157 -14.77 -5.98 -11.26
C ASP A 157 -14.04 -5.00 -12.19
N GLY A 158 -12.86 -5.35 -12.68
CA GLY A 158 -12.11 -4.59 -13.68
C GLY A 158 -11.03 -3.68 -13.11
N VAL A 159 -10.89 -3.60 -11.78
CA VAL A 159 -9.77 -2.91 -11.15
C VAL A 159 -8.49 -3.72 -11.37
N THR A 160 -7.44 -3.04 -11.80
CA THR A 160 -6.14 -3.62 -12.13
C THR A 160 -5.06 -3.11 -11.19
N LEU A 161 -3.89 -3.77 -11.19
CA LEU A 161 -2.70 -3.24 -10.53
C LEU A 161 -2.36 -1.81 -10.98
N LYS A 162 -2.65 -1.48 -12.24
CA LYS A 162 -2.39 -0.15 -12.80
C LYS A 162 -3.27 0.90 -12.14
N ASP A 163 -4.54 0.60 -11.88
CA ASP A 163 -5.44 1.53 -11.19
C ASP A 163 -4.96 1.82 -9.76
N VAL A 164 -4.52 0.78 -9.05
CA VAL A 164 -3.92 0.92 -7.70
C VAL A 164 -2.63 1.75 -7.75
N PHE A 165 -1.80 1.56 -8.78
CA PHE A 165 -0.62 2.41 -8.99
C PHE A 165 -1.01 3.88 -9.24
N LEU A 166 -2.06 4.15 -10.01
CA LEU A 166 -2.51 5.53 -10.29
C LEU A 166 -3.02 6.21 -9.02
N GLU A 167 -3.78 5.50 -8.17
CA GLU A 167 -4.18 6.00 -6.85
C GLU A 167 -2.96 6.32 -5.98
N ALA A 168 -1.99 5.40 -5.90
CA ALA A 168 -0.74 5.61 -5.17
C ALA A 168 0.08 6.79 -5.74
N PHE A 169 0.10 6.94 -7.06
CA PHE A 169 0.79 8.03 -7.74
C PHE A 169 0.18 9.38 -7.36
N ASP A 170 -1.14 9.49 -7.40
CA ASP A 170 -1.86 10.72 -7.04
C ASP A 170 -1.63 11.11 -5.58
N GLU A 171 -1.63 10.14 -4.66
CA GLU A 171 -1.42 10.40 -3.24
C GLU A 171 0.03 10.70 -2.87
N ILE A 172 0.99 10.00 -3.48
CA ILE A 172 2.39 10.00 -3.04
C ILE A 172 3.26 10.85 -3.97
N VAL A 173 3.16 10.63 -5.28
CA VAL A 173 4.11 11.19 -6.26
C VAL A 173 3.75 12.62 -6.63
N LEU A 174 2.46 12.97 -6.68
CA LEU A 174 2.06 14.36 -7.01
C LEU A 174 2.58 15.38 -5.98
N ALA A 175 2.70 15.00 -4.70
CA ALA A 175 3.30 15.84 -3.68
C ALA A 175 4.77 16.18 -4.02
N GLU A 176 5.55 15.17 -4.44
CA GLU A 176 6.92 15.35 -4.91
C GLU A 176 7.00 16.18 -6.20
N VAL A 177 6.05 15.99 -7.14
CA VAL A 177 5.97 16.81 -8.35
C VAL A 177 5.77 18.29 -8.02
N VAL A 178 4.90 18.60 -7.06
CA VAL A 178 4.65 19.97 -6.59
C VAL A 178 5.91 20.53 -5.91
N ALA A 179 6.55 19.76 -5.03
CA ALA A 179 7.79 20.16 -4.37
C ALA A 179 8.90 20.50 -5.38
N LEU A 180 9.12 19.64 -6.38
CA LEU A 180 10.10 19.84 -7.46
C LEU A 180 9.76 21.06 -8.32
N LYS A 181 8.48 21.29 -8.67
CA LYS A 181 8.08 22.50 -9.42
C LYS A 181 8.37 23.78 -8.64
N ASN A 182 8.10 23.78 -7.34
CA ASN A 182 8.37 24.94 -6.48
C ASN A 182 9.88 25.19 -6.35
N GLY A 183 10.68 24.14 -6.20
CA GLY A 183 12.14 24.23 -6.26
C GLY A 183 12.65 24.74 -7.61
N ALA A 184 12.12 24.21 -8.72
CA ALA A 184 12.47 24.65 -10.08
C ALA A 184 12.13 26.13 -10.33
N ALA A 185 10.96 26.60 -9.87
CA ALA A 185 10.59 28.01 -9.95
C ALA A 185 11.55 28.92 -9.17
N SER A 186 12.12 28.42 -8.06
CA SER A 186 13.12 29.16 -7.29
C SER A 186 14.46 29.32 -8.02
N ILE A 187 14.81 28.41 -8.95
CA ILE A 187 16.05 28.48 -9.73
C ILE A 187 15.88 29.09 -11.13
N GLU A 188 14.64 29.31 -11.60
CA GLU A 188 14.40 29.86 -12.94
C GLU A 188 14.86 31.34 -13.05
N ASN A 189 14.89 32.05 -11.93
CA ASN A 189 15.22 33.48 -11.85
C ASN A 189 16.57 33.78 -11.18
N ILE A 190 17.44 32.78 -11.03
CA ILE A 190 18.77 32.99 -10.44
C ILE A 190 19.87 32.91 -11.50
N THR A 191 20.96 33.63 -11.26
CA THR A 191 22.17 33.61 -12.07
C THR A 191 23.02 32.36 -11.78
N PRO A 192 23.95 31.97 -12.67
CA PRO A 192 24.88 30.87 -12.40
C PRO A 192 25.63 31.01 -11.07
N ALA A 193 26.11 32.21 -10.74
CA ALA A 193 26.80 32.47 -9.48
C ALA A 193 25.87 32.33 -8.25
N GLU A 194 24.59 32.65 -8.39
CA GLU A 194 23.60 32.40 -7.33
C GLU A 194 23.28 30.90 -7.19
N TYR A 195 23.32 30.15 -8.28
CA TYR A 195 23.15 28.70 -8.25
C TYR A 195 24.34 27.99 -7.58
N GLU A 196 25.56 28.45 -7.81
CA GLU A 196 26.76 27.99 -7.08
C GLU A 196 26.61 28.23 -5.57
N ARG A 197 26.18 29.43 -5.18
CA ARG A 197 25.88 29.76 -3.77
C ARG A 197 24.74 28.92 -3.20
N LEU A 198 23.71 28.60 -3.98
CA LEU A 198 22.64 27.69 -3.57
C LEU A 198 23.21 26.30 -3.28
N CYS A 199 24.03 25.75 -4.18
CA CYS A 199 24.63 24.43 -3.99
C CYS A 199 25.57 24.40 -2.77
N ALA A 200 26.36 25.45 -2.55
CA ALA A 200 27.17 25.60 -1.34
C ALA A 200 26.30 25.61 -0.07
N ARG A 201 25.24 26.41 -0.03
CA ARG A 201 24.33 26.44 1.13
C ARG A 201 23.67 25.08 1.42
N LEU A 202 23.25 24.34 0.38
CA LEU A 202 22.64 23.02 0.57
C LEU A 202 23.64 22.01 1.17
N LEU A 203 24.92 22.14 0.84
CA LEU A 203 26.00 21.34 1.43
C LEU A 203 26.33 21.79 2.86
N ASP A 204 26.35 23.09 3.13
CA ASP A 204 26.49 23.65 4.49
C ASP A 204 25.37 23.13 5.41
N GLU A 205 24.12 23.14 4.92
CA GLU A 205 22.95 22.60 5.63
C GLU A 205 23.06 21.09 5.87
N ALA A 206 23.78 20.36 5.02
CA ALA A 206 24.14 18.94 5.20
C ALA A 206 25.37 18.73 6.12
N GLY A 207 25.94 19.80 6.68
CA GLY A 207 27.03 19.75 7.65
C GLY A 207 28.43 19.84 7.06
N TRP A 208 28.59 20.12 5.76
CA TRP A 208 29.89 20.36 5.14
C TRP A 208 30.37 21.78 5.41
N ASP A 209 31.68 21.99 5.49
CA ASP A 209 32.29 23.32 5.47
C ASP A 209 32.60 23.71 4.02
N THR A 210 31.85 24.68 3.46
CA THR A 210 31.90 25.01 2.03
C THR A 210 32.56 26.36 1.71
N SER A 211 33.17 26.40 0.53
CA SER A 211 33.75 27.60 -0.06
C SER A 211 33.43 27.67 -1.55
N VAL A 212 32.79 28.76 -1.98
CA VAL A 212 32.56 29.04 -3.41
C VAL A 212 33.84 29.59 -4.01
N THR A 213 34.26 29.04 -5.14
CA THR A 213 35.46 29.49 -5.85
C THR A 213 35.16 30.74 -6.69
N GLY A 214 36.17 31.58 -6.91
CA GLY A 214 36.00 32.79 -7.73
C GLY A 214 35.97 32.46 -9.23
N ALA A 215 35.19 33.23 -10.00
CA ALA A 215 34.93 33.06 -11.45
C ALA A 215 36.16 33.08 -12.40
N SER A 216 37.39 33.13 -11.89
CA SER A 216 38.64 33.16 -12.67
C SER A 216 39.64 32.19 -12.08
N GLY A 217 39.99 31.14 -12.83
CA GLY A 217 41.04 30.20 -12.47
C GLY A 217 40.61 29.08 -11.52
N ASP A 218 39.31 28.82 -11.42
CA ASP A 218 38.66 27.80 -10.58
C ASP A 218 39.05 26.34 -10.89
N GLN A 219 39.72 26.09 -12.02
CA GLN A 219 40.12 24.76 -12.50
C GLN A 219 38.96 23.76 -12.56
N GLY A 220 37.73 24.25 -12.77
CA GLY A 220 36.53 23.40 -12.88
C GLY A 220 35.91 22.92 -11.56
N ALA A 221 36.14 23.63 -10.45
CA ALA A 221 35.36 23.48 -9.22
C ALA A 221 34.71 24.81 -8.87
N ASP A 222 33.39 24.87 -8.79
CA ASP A 222 32.66 26.08 -8.38
C ASP A 222 32.47 26.12 -6.85
N VAL A 223 32.41 24.95 -6.20
CA VAL A 223 32.36 24.82 -4.74
C VAL A 223 33.36 23.76 -4.30
N ILE A 224 34.07 24.04 -3.21
CA ILE A 224 34.89 23.08 -2.47
C ILE A 224 34.26 22.91 -1.10
N ALA A 225 34.06 21.67 -0.68
CA ALA A 225 33.41 21.32 0.58
C ALA A 225 34.27 20.32 1.35
N THR A 226 34.35 20.45 2.68
CA THR A 226 35.07 19.49 3.53
C THR A 226 34.23 19.00 4.69
N LEU A 227 34.35 17.71 5.02
CA LEU A 227 33.67 17.09 6.16
C LEU A 227 34.43 15.85 6.62
N GLY A 228 34.84 15.81 7.90
CA GLY A 228 35.44 14.61 8.48
C GLY A 228 36.74 14.13 7.81
N GLY A 229 37.49 15.03 7.15
CA GLY A 229 38.69 14.69 6.39
C GLY A 229 38.45 14.34 4.92
N GLU A 230 37.18 14.24 4.51
CA GLU A 230 36.78 14.16 3.10
C GLU A 230 36.78 15.56 2.48
N THR A 231 37.17 15.63 1.20
CA THR A 231 37.15 16.86 0.41
C THR A 231 36.37 16.60 -0.87
N LEU A 232 35.35 17.40 -1.10
CA LEU A 232 34.47 17.32 -2.25
C LEU A 232 34.67 18.54 -3.14
N VAL A 233 34.86 18.32 -4.44
CA VAL A 233 34.76 19.38 -5.45
C VAL A 233 33.44 19.27 -6.20
N VAL A 234 32.78 20.40 -6.42
CA VAL A 234 31.48 20.47 -7.04
C VAL A 234 31.52 21.44 -8.21
N GLN A 235 31.12 20.97 -9.39
CA GLN A 235 30.85 21.80 -10.55
C GLN A 235 29.34 21.96 -10.71
N CYS A 236 28.85 23.19 -10.61
CA CYS A 236 27.46 23.59 -10.76
C CYS A 236 27.21 24.05 -12.21
N LYS A 237 26.27 23.41 -12.92
CA LYS A 237 25.89 23.82 -14.27
C LYS A 237 24.40 24.17 -14.35
N LEU A 238 24.09 25.47 -14.24
CA LEU A 238 22.74 26.01 -14.45
C LEU A 238 22.42 26.13 -15.95
N TYR A 239 22.18 25.00 -16.62
CA TYR A 239 21.87 24.96 -18.05
C TYR A 239 20.39 24.66 -18.32
N LYS A 240 19.86 25.26 -19.40
CA LYS A 240 18.50 24.98 -19.93
C LYS A 240 18.42 23.70 -20.78
N ARG A 241 19.46 22.88 -20.77
CA ARG A 241 19.56 21.59 -21.48
C ARG A 241 20.41 20.61 -20.69
N PRO A 242 20.27 19.29 -20.91
CA PRO A 242 21.10 18.29 -20.25
C PRO A 242 22.60 18.56 -20.45
N VAL A 243 23.36 18.37 -19.37
CA VAL A 243 24.80 18.61 -19.32
C VAL A 243 25.56 17.49 -20.02
N GLY A 244 26.59 17.87 -20.80
CA GLY A 244 27.43 16.96 -21.57
C GLY A 244 28.81 16.70 -20.95
N ASN A 245 29.63 15.89 -21.63
CA ASN A 245 30.91 15.35 -21.14
C ASN A 245 31.88 16.40 -20.60
N LYS A 246 31.88 17.62 -21.15
CA LYS A 246 32.80 18.68 -20.74
C LYS A 246 32.76 18.95 -19.23
N ALA A 247 31.57 19.01 -18.63
CA ALA A 247 31.44 19.26 -17.19
C ALA A 247 32.02 18.11 -16.34
N VAL A 248 31.89 16.87 -16.81
CA VAL A 248 32.46 15.69 -16.15
C VAL A 248 33.98 15.70 -16.23
N GLN A 249 34.54 16.12 -17.37
CA GLN A 249 35.98 16.27 -17.56
C GLN A 249 36.55 17.36 -16.64
N GLU A 250 35.86 18.50 -16.56
CA GLU A 250 36.21 19.61 -15.67
C GLU A 250 36.24 19.17 -14.20
N ALA A 251 35.16 18.53 -13.72
CA ALA A 251 35.09 18.05 -12.33
C ALA A 251 36.14 16.95 -12.02
N ALA A 252 36.42 16.05 -12.96
CA ALA A 252 37.46 15.03 -12.79
C ALA A 252 38.87 15.65 -12.70
N ALA A 253 39.14 16.67 -13.52
CA ALA A 253 40.39 17.43 -13.46
C ALA A 253 40.50 18.21 -12.14
N ALA A 254 39.42 18.87 -11.73
CA ALA A 254 39.33 19.60 -10.47
C ALA A 254 39.61 18.70 -9.27
N ARG A 255 39.06 17.47 -9.25
CA ARG A 255 39.32 16.48 -8.19
C ARG A 255 40.81 16.27 -7.98
N THR A 256 41.52 16.10 -9.09
CA THR A 256 42.97 15.88 -9.09
C THR A 256 43.72 17.13 -8.65
N HIS A 257 43.32 18.30 -9.16
CA HIS A 257 43.95 19.58 -8.85
C HIS A 257 43.87 19.92 -7.36
N TYR A 258 42.67 19.79 -6.76
CA TYR A 258 42.42 20.11 -5.36
C TYR A 258 42.71 18.94 -4.41
N ARG A 259 43.17 17.79 -4.91
CA ARG A 259 43.36 16.55 -4.14
C ARG A 259 42.11 16.14 -3.35
N ALA A 260 40.95 16.36 -3.97
CA ALA A 260 39.66 16.03 -3.41
C ALA A 260 39.43 14.51 -3.47
N THR A 261 38.72 13.98 -2.49
CA THR A 261 38.33 12.57 -2.44
C THR A 261 37.19 12.29 -3.41
N HIS A 262 36.25 13.22 -3.54
CA HIS A 262 35.10 13.10 -4.42
C HIS A 262 34.96 14.27 -5.38
N ALA A 263 34.32 14.01 -6.53
CA ALA A 263 33.91 15.03 -7.48
C ALA A 263 32.45 14.84 -7.89
N VAL A 264 31.71 15.94 -7.89
CA VAL A 264 30.29 15.98 -8.23
C VAL A 264 30.05 17.01 -9.33
N VAL A 265 29.18 16.68 -10.28
CA VAL A 265 28.54 17.68 -11.16
C VAL A 265 27.08 17.80 -10.77
N VAL A 266 26.62 19.03 -10.54
CA VAL A 266 25.23 19.34 -10.16
C VAL A 266 24.55 20.07 -11.30
N ALA A 267 23.39 19.57 -11.73
CA ALA A 267 22.60 20.19 -12.80
C ALA A 267 21.09 19.99 -12.61
N PRO A 268 20.25 21.00 -12.87
CA PRO A 268 18.80 20.90 -12.67
C PRO A 268 18.11 20.05 -13.75
N LEU A 269 18.62 20.04 -14.98
CA LEU A 269 18.01 19.31 -16.10
C LEU A 269 18.75 18.00 -16.45
N GLY A 270 19.58 17.52 -15.52
CA GLY A 270 20.30 16.25 -15.65
C GLY A 270 21.36 16.23 -16.76
N PHE A 271 21.65 15.02 -17.25
CA PHE A 271 22.87 14.71 -18.00
C PHE A 271 22.57 13.87 -19.24
N THR A 272 23.35 14.07 -20.31
CA THR A 272 23.28 13.26 -21.53
C THR A 272 23.74 11.81 -21.25
N PRO A 273 23.32 10.82 -22.07
CA PRO A 273 23.81 9.44 -21.93
C PRO A 273 25.34 9.34 -21.93
N ALA A 274 26.00 10.03 -22.87
CA ALA A 274 27.47 10.05 -22.95
C ALA A 274 28.14 10.64 -21.70
N ALA A 275 27.50 11.61 -21.03
CA ALA A 275 28.04 12.18 -19.79
C ALA A 275 27.92 11.19 -18.63
N ARG A 276 26.83 10.40 -18.59
CA ARG A 276 26.65 9.32 -17.62
C ARG A 276 27.68 8.21 -17.82
N ASP A 277 27.94 7.81 -19.07
CA ASP A 277 28.95 6.82 -19.40
C ASP A 277 30.35 7.28 -18.98
N LEU A 278 30.69 8.55 -19.22
CA LEU A 278 31.96 9.10 -18.81
C LEU A 278 32.08 9.20 -17.28
N ALA A 279 31.02 9.64 -16.60
CA ALA A 279 30.97 9.74 -15.15
C ALA A 279 31.20 8.37 -14.46
N ALA A 280 30.60 7.31 -15.01
CA ALA A 280 30.84 5.94 -14.55
C ALA A 280 32.32 5.53 -14.68
N SER A 281 33.01 6.03 -15.72
CA SER A 281 34.43 5.74 -15.96
C SER A 281 35.38 6.57 -15.08
N THR A 282 35.00 7.80 -14.73
CA THR A 282 35.85 8.71 -13.94
C THR A 282 35.56 8.68 -12.44
N GLY A 283 34.44 8.07 -12.03
CA GLY A 283 33.94 8.12 -10.66
C GLY A 283 33.45 9.51 -10.25
N VAL A 284 33.01 10.33 -11.21
CA VAL A 284 32.37 11.61 -10.93
C VAL A 284 30.88 11.36 -10.69
N VAL A 285 30.36 11.87 -9.59
CA VAL A 285 28.95 11.67 -9.22
C VAL A 285 28.10 12.75 -9.92
N LEU A 286 26.95 12.35 -10.45
CA LEU A 286 26.05 13.22 -11.22
C LEU A 286 24.75 13.42 -10.46
N LEU A 287 24.51 14.63 -9.97
CA LEU A 287 23.40 14.90 -9.05
C LEU A 287 22.48 16.03 -9.52
N HIS A 288 21.24 15.95 -9.08
CA HIS A 288 20.37 17.12 -8.98
C HIS A 288 20.70 17.88 -7.67
N HIS A 289 20.39 19.17 -7.61
CA HIS A 289 20.68 19.96 -6.41
C HIS A 289 19.89 19.49 -5.18
N ASP A 290 18.69 18.95 -5.36
CA ASP A 290 17.91 18.33 -4.26
C ASP A 290 18.58 17.10 -3.64
N ASP A 291 19.57 16.51 -4.30
CA ASP A 291 20.29 15.35 -3.79
C ASP A 291 21.47 15.78 -2.88
N LEU A 292 21.86 17.08 -2.89
CA LEU A 292 22.97 17.61 -2.08
C LEU A 292 22.76 17.47 -0.56
N PRO A 293 21.55 17.67 0.01
CA PRO A 293 21.34 17.45 1.44
C PRO A 293 21.49 15.98 1.87
N GLN A 294 21.51 15.03 0.92
CA GLN A 294 21.80 13.59 1.16
C GLN A 294 23.10 13.16 0.47
N ILE A 295 24.05 14.07 0.25
CA ILE A 295 25.28 13.78 -0.51
C ILE A 295 26.05 12.55 -0.02
N ALA A 296 26.01 12.26 1.28
CA ALA A 296 26.68 11.11 1.89
C ALA A 296 26.19 9.75 1.36
N ASP A 297 24.95 9.66 0.87
CA ASP A 297 24.40 8.43 0.29
C ASP A 297 24.91 8.18 -1.15
N HIS A 298 25.62 9.16 -1.73
CA HIS A 298 26.01 9.19 -3.13
C HIS A 298 27.52 9.15 -3.38
N ILE A 299 28.35 9.32 -2.35
CA ILE A 299 29.82 9.44 -2.47
C ILE A 299 30.57 8.29 -1.78
#